data_AF-A0A2X3ML61-F1
#
_entry.id   AF-A0A2X3ML61-F1
#
_cell.length_a   1.000
_cell.length_b   1.000
_cell.length_c   1.000
_cell.angle_alpha   90.00
_cell.angle_beta   90.00
_cell.angle_gamma   90.00
#
_symmetry.space_group_name_H-M   'P 1'
#
loop_
_entity.id
_entity.type
_entity.pdbx_description
1 polymer ?
#
loop_
_entity_poly.entity_id
_entity_poly.type
_entity_poly.pdbx_seq_one_letter_code
_entity_poly.pdbx_strand_id
1 'polypeptide(L)'
;MNRFLWAGALGASLLVAVVLRQPMVGLLLASSACVAAALGRSLRVLPWVVLALKLVLLGAVSLLVPVLWPEGGGLIPVNPDQHLYVETANRIADALRVSPLSVDYAGIVGLHNRSYSVTLGWLAYLNGGGNLFLYRLFNVFISLLLAGLAYVLARRLYPRSLQAASLVFLGVAILPTVNAYSMFILRDVLIAAIVMSVALGLFDRRHWLTIVGLVMAYFTRIQLFFLLVGAVALFAALRFVRRFGRYGPVLRGVLLAAFAIGGFYVAPLVLPPEYDYSHASSLLSFGRFLVHLVPSLLGLDFLLVDPGSLELGRSTLVAARLLLVDAWLVPLLFLGIVVHYRRMESQWREFYLWVWAVTIGYMAGYWIAYGTVFVRLLMPLYPLFLLAVPAVVLKGKSRGRGKALESVHG
;
A
#
# COMPACT_ATOMS: atom_id res chain seq x y z
N MET A 1 19.29 -22.00 -10.35
CA MET A 1 18.08 -21.31 -10.83
C MET A 1 18.04 -19.82 -10.49
N ASN A 2 18.06 -19.40 -9.21
CA ASN A 2 17.89 -17.98 -8.85
C ASN A 2 19.00 -17.03 -9.39
N ARG A 3 20.24 -17.52 -9.55
CA ARG A 3 21.36 -16.75 -10.14
C ARG A 3 21.18 -16.48 -11.65
N PHE A 4 20.63 -17.46 -12.39
CA PHE A 4 20.39 -17.32 -13.83
C PHE A 4 19.25 -16.34 -14.13
N LEU A 5 18.15 -16.42 -13.37
CA LEU A 5 17.04 -15.46 -13.47
C LEU A 5 17.50 -14.03 -13.14
N TRP A 6 18.33 -13.88 -12.11
CA TRP A 6 18.89 -12.58 -11.73
C TRP A 6 19.83 -12.02 -12.80
N ALA A 7 20.79 -12.81 -13.28
CA ALA A 7 21.71 -12.38 -14.34
C ALA A 7 20.97 -12.03 -15.64
N GLY A 8 19.98 -12.86 -16.03
CA GLY A 8 19.14 -12.60 -17.19
C GLY A 8 18.31 -11.31 -17.03
N ALA A 9 17.70 -11.08 -15.86
CA ALA A 9 16.94 -9.87 -15.60
C ALA A 9 17.80 -8.61 -15.60
N LEU A 10 19.02 -8.67 -15.04
CA LEU A 10 19.97 -7.55 -15.10
C LEU A 10 20.44 -7.27 -16.53
N GLY A 11 20.78 -8.32 -17.29
CA GLY A 11 21.15 -8.19 -18.70
C GLY A 11 20.01 -7.58 -19.54
N ALA A 12 18.78 -8.04 -19.35
CA ALA A 12 17.60 -7.48 -20.00
C ALA A 12 17.35 -6.02 -19.57
N SER A 13 17.52 -5.69 -18.29
CA SER A 13 17.35 -4.32 -17.78
C SER A 13 18.35 -3.35 -18.41
N LEU A 14 19.63 -3.76 -18.51
CA LEU A 14 20.68 -2.99 -19.19
C LEU A 14 20.37 -2.82 -20.67
N LEU A 15 19.95 -3.89 -21.35
CA LEU A 15 19.60 -3.84 -22.76
C LEU A 15 18.42 -2.89 -23.00
N VAL A 16 17.37 -2.95 -22.19
CA VAL A 16 16.23 -2.02 -22.26
C VAL A 16 16.69 -0.58 -22.02
N ALA A 17 17.56 -0.34 -21.03
CA ALA A 17 18.09 1.00 -20.74
C ALA A 17 18.82 1.60 -21.95
N VAL A 18 19.64 0.78 -22.61
CA VAL A 18 20.44 1.18 -23.79
C VAL A 18 19.53 1.39 -25.00
N VAL A 19 18.63 0.44 -25.29
CA VAL A 19 17.74 0.50 -26.47
C VAL A 19 16.77 1.69 -26.37
N LEU A 20 16.17 1.91 -25.20
CA LEU A 20 15.23 3.01 -25.01
C LEU A 20 15.93 4.36 -24.76
N ARG A 21 17.26 4.36 -24.55
CA ARG A 21 18.01 5.53 -24.04
C ARG A 21 17.39 6.12 -22.77
N GLN A 22 16.88 5.25 -21.89
CA GLN A 22 16.17 5.60 -20.67
C GLN A 22 16.85 4.93 -19.47
N PRO A 23 17.91 5.54 -18.90
CA PRO A 23 18.73 4.91 -17.87
C PRO A 23 17.96 4.62 -16.57
N MET A 24 16.99 5.46 -16.20
CA MET A 24 16.21 5.25 -14.98
C MET A 24 15.20 4.11 -15.11
N VAL A 25 14.70 3.84 -16.32
CA VAL A 25 13.89 2.65 -16.59
C VAL A 25 14.72 1.39 -16.32
N GLY A 26 15.94 1.33 -16.86
CA GLY A 26 16.87 0.24 -16.60
C GLY A 26 17.18 0.06 -15.12
N LEU A 27 17.46 1.16 -14.41
CA LEU A 27 17.75 1.13 -12.98
C LEU A 27 16.57 0.60 -12.14
N LEU A 28 15.33 1.01 -12.45
CA LEU A 28 14.15 0.54 -11.73
C LEU A 28 13.85 -0.94 -12.03
N LEU A 29 14.06 -1.41 -13.26
CA LEU A 29 13.95 -2.82 -13.61
C LEU A 29 15.00 -3.65 -12.87
N ALA A 30 16.26 -3.20 -12.85
CA ALA A 30 17.34 -3.85 -12.12
C ALA A 30 17.07 -3.88 -10.61
N SER A 31 16.59 -2.77 -10.05
CA SER A 31 16.21 -2.67 -8.63
C SER A 31 15.07 -3.63 -8.29
N SER A 32 14.05 -3.72 -9.15
CA SER A 32 12.94 -4.67 -8.98
C SER A 32 13.41 -6.12 -9.06
N ALA A 33 14.32 -6.43 -9.98
CA ALA A 33 14.96 -7.75 -10.09
C ALA A 33 15.79 -8.09 -8.85
N CYS A 34 16.50 -7.12 -8.26
CA CYS A 34 17.23 -7.29 -7.02
C CYS A 34 16.30 -7.61 -5.83
N VAL A 35 15.15 -6.92 -5.72
CA VAL A 35 14.12 -7.24 -4.73
C VAL A 35 13.59 -8.67 -4.92
N ALA A 36 13.27 -9.04 -6.17
CA ALA A 36 12.78 -10.39 -6.49
C ALA A 36 13.83 -11.48 -6.18
N ALA A 37 15.10 -11.24 -6.49
CA ALA A 37 16.20 -12.14 -6.19
C ALA A 37 16.43 -12.33 -4.68
N ALA A 38 16.37 -11.24 -3.92
CA ALA A 38 16.51 -11.25 -2.47
C ALA A 38 15.40 -12.09 -1.82
N LEU A 39 14.14 -11.88 -2.24
CA LEU A 39 12.99 -12.66 -1.79
C LEU A 39 13.02 -14.11 -2.29
N GLY A 40 13.57 -14.35 -3.48
CA GLY A 40 13.63 -15.68 -4.11
C GLY A 40 14.51 -16.68 -3.35
N ARG A 41 15.38 -16.22 -2.44
CA ARG A 41 16.11 -17.09 -1.51
C ARG A 41 15.17 -17.88 -0.60
N SER A 42 14.03 -17.29 -0.23
CA SER A 42 13.05 -17.92 0.67
C SER A 42 11.77 -18.33 -0.05
N LEU A 43 11.34 -17.56 -1.06
CA LEU A 43 10.09 -17.75 -1.80
C LEU A 43 10.26 -18.45 -3.15
N ARG A 44 11.49 -18.91 -3.46
CA ARG A 44 11.83 -19.58 -4.73
C ARG A 44 11.49 -18.70 -5.94
N VAL A 45 10.72 -19.22 -6.90
CA VAL A 45 10.38 -18.57 -8.17
C VAL A 45 9.23 -17.55 -8.01
N LEU A 46 8.49 -17.59 -6.91
CA LEU A 46 7.27 -16.80 -6.72
C LEU A 46 7.48 -15.28 -6.91
N PRO A 47 8.53 -14.63 -6.37
CA PRO A 47 8.74 -13.19 -6.56
C PRO A 47 9.01 -12.81 -8.02
N TRP A 48 9.65 -13.71 -8.78
CA TRP A 48 9.91 -13.51 -10.21
C TRP A 48 8.63 -13.57 -11.03
N VAL A 49 7.72 -14.50 -10.71
CA VAL A 49 6.40 -14.59 -11.34
C VAL A 49 5.59 -13.33 -11.07
N VAL A 50 5.57 -12.85 -9.82
CA VAL A 50 4.88 -11.61 -9.46
C VAL A 50 5.47 -10.41 -10.22
N LEU A 51 6.79 -10.29 -10.28
CA LEU A 51 7.45 -9.23 -11.05
C LEU A 51 7.05 -9.30 -12.52
N ALA A 52 7.12 -10.48 -13.15
CA ALA A 52 6.75 -10.67 -14.55
C ALA A 52 5.29 -10.27 -14.81
N LEU A 53 4.35 -10.71 -13.97
CA LEU A 53 2.93 -10.33 -14.09
C LEU A 53 2.72 -8.83 -13.97
N LYS A 54 3.39 -8.16 -13.03
CA LYS A 54 3.29 -6.70 -12.88
C LYS A 54 3.87 -5.95 -14.08
N LEU A 55 4.97 -6.45 -14.67
CA LEU A 55 5.55 -5.87 -15.88
C LEU A 55 4.67 -6.08 -17.11
N VAL A 56 4.04 -7.26 -17.23
CA VAL A 56 3.04 -7.52 -18.29
C VAL A 56 1.86 -6.57 -18.14
N LEU A 57 1.34 -6.40 -16.92
CA LEU A 57 0.26 -5.44 -16.65
C LEU A 57 0.67 -4.00 -16.99
N LEU A 58 1.87 -3.60 -16.58
CA LEU A 58 2.44 -2.28 -16.91
C LEU A 58 2.53 -2.06 -18.42
N GLY A 59 3.05 -3.05 -19.16
CA GLY A 59 3.16 -3.01 -20.62
C GLY A 59 1.78 -2.89 -21.27
N ALA A 60 0.83 -3.74 -20.85
CA ALA A 60 -0.54 -3.73 -21.36
C ALA A 60 -1.23 -2.37 -21.12
N VAL A 61 -1.16 -1.83 -19.89
CA VAL A 61 -1.74 -0.51 -19.58
C VAL A 61 -1.06 0.61 -20.37
N SER A 62 0.27 0.55 -20.51
CA SER A 62 1.02 1.60 -21.23
C SER A 62 0.77 1.59 -22.74
N LEU A 63 0.34 0.45 -23.30
CA LEU A 63 -0.05 0.33 -24.71
C LEU A 63 -1.54 0.64 -24.92
N LEU A 64 -2.43 0.11 -24.06
CA LEU A 64 -3.88 0.20 -24.23
C LEU A 64 -4.44 1.58 -23.88
N VAL A 65 -3.95 2.22 -22.81
CA VAL A 65 -4.52 3.50 -22.35
C VAL A 65 -4.39 4.61 -23.40
N PRO A 66 -3.24 4.82 -24.07
CA PRO A 66 -3.15 5.82 -25.13
C PRO A 66 -4.06 5.55 -26.34
N VAL A 67 -4.34 4.27 -26.62
CA VAL A 67 -5.21 3.85 -27.74
C VAL A 67 -6.68 4.08 -27.40
N LEU A 68 -7.07 3.76 -26.16
CA LEU A 68 -8.45 3.85 -25.70
C LEU A 68 -8.84 5.28 -25.28
N TRP A 69 -7.90 6.08 -24.77
CA TRP A 69 -8.10 7.49 -24.39
C TRP A 69 -6.98 8.39 -24.94
N PRO A 70 -6.99 8.67 -26.25
CA PRO A 70 -5.98 9.51 -26.89
C PRO A 70 -5.96 10.94 -26.31
N GLU A 71 -7.12 11.46 -25.90
CA GLU A 71 -7.26 12.81 -25.32
C GLU A 71 -6.68 12.92 -23.90
N GLY A 72 -6.51 11.80 -23.18
CA GLY A 72 -5.98 11.77 -21.82
C GLY A 72 -4.46 11.83 -21.72
N GLY A 73 -3.75 12.01 -22.84
CA GLY A 73 -2.28 12.06 -22.86
C GLY A 73 -1.62 10.77 -22.36
N GLY A 74 -2.32 9.63 -22.43
CA GLY A 74 -1.87 8.34 -21.90
C GLY A 74 -2.05 8.16 -20.39
N LEU A 75 -2.65 9.12 -19.68
CA LEU A 75 -3.09 8.95 -18.29
C LEU A 75 -4.41 8.19 -18.25
N ILE A 76 -4.61 7.45 -17.16
CA ILE A 76 -5.86 6.71 -16.94
C ILE A 76 -6.90 7.73 -16.45
N PRO A 77 -8.04 7.92 -17.14
CA PRO A 77 -8.97 9.03 -16.91
C PRO A 77 -9.90 8.77 -15.72
N VAL A 78 -9.31 8.71 -14.53
CA VAL A 78 -10.00 8.35 -13.28
C VAL A 78 -9.63 9.29 -12.14
N ASN A 79 -8.46 9.95 -12.18
CA ASN A 79 -7.95 10.67 -11.02
C ASN A 79 -7.21 11.95 -11.42
N PRO A 80 -7.74 13.14 -11.05
CA PRO A 80 -7.14 14.43 -11.41
C PRO A 80 -5.76 14.63 -10.77
N ASP A 81 -5.49 13.98 -9.62
CA ASP A 81 -4.20 14.06 -8.93
C ASP A 81 -3.04 13.61 -9.84
N GLN A 82 -3.27 12.72 -10.81
CA GLN A 82 -2.22 12.21 -11.69
C GLN A 82 -1.61 13.32 -12.56
N HIS A 83 -2.45 14.22 -13.09
CA HIS A 83 -1.98 15.35 -13.89
C HIS A 83 -1.08 16.25 -13.04
N LEU A 84 -1.52 16.55 -11.81
CA LEU A 84 -0.74 17.35 -10.86
C LEU A 84 0.62 16.71 -10.56
N TYR A 85 0.67 15.40 -10.28
CA TYR A 85 1.95 14.73 -9.98
C TYR A 85 2.89 14.70 -11.19
N VAL A 86 2.37 14.46 -12.39
CA VAL A 86 3.19 14.47 -13.62
C VAL A 86 3.73 15.86 -13.92
N GLU A 87 2.88 16.88 -13.88
CA GLU A 87 3.27 18.26 -14.12
C GLU A 87 4.31 18.73 -13.10
N THR A 88 4.07 18.44 -11.81
CA THR A 88 4.99 18.79 -10.73
C THR A 88 6.33 18.10 -10.90
N ALA A 89 6.35 16.81 -11.26
CA ALA A 89 7.58 16.06 -11.51
C ALA A 89 8.38 16.69 -12.66
N ASN A 90 7.71 17.08 -13.75
CA ASN A 90 8.37 17.72 -14.90
C ASN A 90 8.92 19.10 -14.52
N ARG A 91 8.16 19.93 -13.79
CA ARG A 91 8.65 21.23 -13.28
C ARG A 91 9.89 21.07 -12.40
N ILE A 92 9.93 20.05 -11.54
CA ILE A 92 11.12 19.72 -10.74
C ILE A 92 12.28 19.30 -11.64
N ALA A 93 12.04 18.46 -12.64
CA ALA A 93 13.08 18.02 -13.55
C ALA A 93 13.68 19.19 -14.35
N ASP A 94 12.86 20.15 -14.77
CA ASP A 94 13.30 21.35 -15.45
C ASP A 94 14.09 22.28 -14.51
N ALA A 95 13.65 22.45 -13.26
CA ALA A 95 14.41 23.19 -12.26
C ALA A 95 15.79 22.54 -11.98
N LEU A 96 15.84 21.20 -11.91
CA LEU A 96 17.08 20.43 -11.76
C LEU A 96 18.03 20.61 -12.95
N ARG A 97 17.51 20.81 -14.18
CA ARG A 97 18.34 21.11 -15.36
C ARG A 97 19.01 22.48 -15.28
N VAL A 98 18.35 23.46 -14.67
CA VAL A 98 18.89 24.82 -14.50
C VAL A 98 19.92 24.86 -13.38
N SER A 99 19.58 24.34 -12.20
CA SER A 99 20.50 24.29 -11.06
C SER A 99 20.19 23.09 -10.14
N PRO A 100 20.96 21.99 -10.24
CA PRO A 100 20.72 20.80 -9.43
C PRO A 100 20.79 21.03 -7.91
N LEU A 101 21.58 22.02 -7.47
CA LEU A 101 21.89 22.25 -6.05
C LEU A 101 20.94 23.26 -5.38
N SER A 102 20.17 24.04 -6.15
CA SER A 102 19.36 25.14 -5.60
C SER A 102 17.89 25.07 -6.01
N VAL A 103 17.36 23.85 -6.16
CA VAL A 103 15.94 23.67 -6.50
C VAL A 103 15.07 24.02 -5.30
N ASP A 104 14.18 25.00 -5.48
CA ASP A 104 13.17 25.34 -4.49
C ASP A 104 11.99 24.35 -4.52
N TYR A 105 12.21 23.18 -3.92
CA TYR A 105 11.15 22.17 -3.79
C TYR A 105 9.96 22.67 -2.95
N ALA A 106 10.17 23.65 -2.05
CA ALA A 106 9.10 24.18 -1.22
C ALA A 106 8.16 25.07 -2.06
N GLY A 107 8.73 25.93 -2.92
CA GLY A 107 7.98 26.76 -3.85
C GLY A 107 7.26 25.98 -4.94
N ILE A 108 7.79 24.82 -5.36
CA ILE A 108 7.18 24.00 -6.42
C ILE A 108 6.03 23.12 -5.91
N VAL A 109 6.19 22.46 -4.74
CA VAL A 109 5.25 21.41 -4.27
C VAL A 109 4.55 21.76 -2.95
N GLY A 110 4.99 22.81 -2.25
CA GLY A 110 4.58 23.09 -0.86
C GLY A 110 5.30 22.20 0.17
N LEU A 111 5.04 22.41 1.48
CA LEU A 111 5.82 21.74 2.54
C LEU A 111 5.48 20.25 2.73
N HIS A 112 4.24 19.91 2.50
CA HIS A 112 3.66 18.60 2.76
C HIS A 112 3.08 18.12 1.43
N ASN A 113 3.47 16.92 0.95
CA ASN A 113 3.19 16.31 -0.38
C ASN A 113 4.40 16.17 -1.32
N ARG A 114 5.62 16.41 -0.84
CA ARG A 114 6.82 16.51 -1.68
C ARG A 114 7.42 15.18 -2.10
N SER A 115 7.51 14.21 -1.18
CA SER A 115 8.45 13.09 -1.38
C SER A 115 8.17 12.28 -2.65
N TYR A 116 6.90 12.11 -3.01
CA TYR A 116 6.50 11.42 -4.22
C TYR A 116 6.90 12.21 -5.47
N SER A 117 6.44 13.46 -5.59
CA SER A 117 6.74 14.32 -6.75
C SER A 117 8.23 14.61 -6.91
N VAL A 118 8.95 14.82 -5.80
CA VAL A 118 10.41 15.02 -5.79
C VAL A 118 11.11 13.78 -6.32
N THR A 119 10.71 12.58 -5.88
CA THR A 119 11.29 11.34 -6.39
C THR A 119 11.02 11.18 -7.88
N LEU A 120 9.79 11.45 -8.34
CA LEU A 120 9.45 11.39 -9.76
C LEU A 120 10.23 12.44 -10.59
N GLY A 121 10.41 13.65 -10.08
CA GLY A 121 11.18 14.70 -10.74
C GLY A 121 12.66 14.37 -10.87
N TRP A 122 13.27 13.78 -9.83
CA TRP A 122 14.63 13.23 -9.92
C TRP A 122 14.74 12.09 -10.94
N LEU A 123 13.76 11.18 -10.95
CA LEU A 123 13.72 10.12 -11.96
C LEU A 123 13.62 10.70 -13.37
N ALA A 124 12.74 11.68 -13.59
CA ALA A 124 12.61 12.35 -14.88
C ALA A 124 13.89 13.07 -15.31
N TYR A 125 14.52 13.82 -14.40
CA TYR A 125 15.79 14.50 -14.64
C TYR A 125 16.90 13.52 -15.04
N LEU A 126 17.13 12.49 -14.22
CA LEU A 126 18.18 11.50 -14.44
C LEU A 126 17.91 10.62 -15.67
N ASN A 127 16.66 10.51 -16.09
CA ASN A 127 16.26 9.80 -17.31
C ASN A 127 16.43 10.64 -18.58
N GLY A 128 16.72 11.94 -18.46
CA GLY A 128 16.74 12.89 -19.58
C GLY A 128 15.35 13.42 -19.96
N GLY A 129 14.28 12.99 -19.29
CA GLY A 129 12.91 13.43 -19.52
C GLY A 129 11.89 12.57 -18.78
N GLY A 130 10.77 13.19 -18.42
CA GLY A 130 9.63 12.52 -17.79
C GLY A 130 8.84 11.70 -18.80
N ASN A 131 8.45 10.49 -18.42
CA ASN A 131 7.47 9.71 -19.18
C ASN A 131 6.60 8.88 -18.23
N LEU A 132 5.37 8.57 -18.67
CA LEU A 132 4.39 7.88 -17.83
C LEU A 132 4.80 6.46 -17.48
N PHE A 133 5.48 5.77 -18.40
CA PHE A 133 5.98 4.41 -18.18
C PHE A 133 6.95 4.35 -17.00
N LEU A 134 7.89 5.30 -16.92
CA LEU A 134 8.88 5.44 -15.85
C LEU A 134 8.20 5.64 -14.49
N TYR A 135 7.20 6.53 -14.43
CA TYR A 135 6.49 6.82 -13.19
C TYR A 135 5.64 5.63 -12.71
N ARG A 136 4.98 4.92 -13.63
CA ARG A 136 4.26 3.68 -13.31
C ARG A 136 5.21 2.55 -12.91
N LEU A 137 6.35 2.43 -13.57
CA LEU A 137 7.38 1.45 -13.21
C LEU A 137 7.94 1.71 -11.80
N PHE A 138 8.10 2.98 -11.41
CA PHE A 138 8.43 3.33 -10.03
C PHE A 138 7.37 2.81 -9.06
N ASN A 139 6.08 3.01 -9.35
CA ASN A 139 5.01 2.49 -8.51
C ASN A 139 4.98 0.94 -8.46
N VAL A 140 5.28 0.26 -9.56
CA VAL A 140 5.46 -1.21 -9.59
C VAL A 140 6.60 -1.64 -8.66
N PHE A 141 7.75 -0.95 -8.72
CA PHE A 141 8.87 -1.20 -7.82
C PHE A 141 8.47 -1.02 -6.35
N ILE A 142 7.78 0.07 -6.00
CA ILE A 142 7.29 0.32 -4.64
C ILE A 142 6.27 -0.77 -4.21
N SER A 143 5.43 -1.26 -5.12
CA SER A 143 4.48 -2.35 -4.83
C SER A 143 5.18 -3.68 -4.49
N LEU A 144 6.32 -3.96 -5.13
CA LEU A 144 7.14 -5.14 -4.82
C LEU A 144 7.84 -4.98 -3.48
N LEU A 145 8.35 -3.78 -3.17
CA LEU A 145 8.89 -3.48 -1.84
C LEU A 145 7.83 -3.66 -0.76
N LEU A 146 6.60 -3.16 -0.98
CA LEU A 146 5.48 -3.33 -0.06
C LEU A 146 5.20 -4.82 0.23
N ALA A 147 5.11 -5.65 -0.81
CA ALA A 147 4.92 -7.10 -0.65
C ALA A 147 6.10 -7.76 0.10
N GLY A 148 7.33 -7.33 -0.19
CA GLY A 148 8.54 -7.78 0.52
C GLY A 148 8.54 -7.40 2.00
N LEU A 149 8.16 -6.17 2.35
CA LEU A 149 8.02 -5.72 3.74
C LEU A 149 6.95 -6.52 4.48
N ALA A 150 5.81 -6.77 3.82
CA ALA A 150 4.75 -7.61 4.38
C ALA A 150 5.24 -9.06 4.62
N TYR A 151 5.98 -9.64 3.67
CA TYR A 151 6.62 -10.95 3.85
C TYR A 151 7.53 -10.97 5.08
N VAL A 152 8.42 -9.99 5.22
CA VAL A 152 9.35 -9.92 6.36
C VAL A 152 8.59 -9.80 7.67
N LEU A 153 7.58 -8.93 7.75
CA LEU A 153 6.75 -8.79 8.94
C LEU A 153 6.00 -10.09 9.26
N ALA A 154 5.46 -10.79 8.25
CA ALA A 154 4.82 -12.09 8.42
C ALA A 154 5.79 -13.14 8.99
N ARG A 155 7.06 -13.17 8.54
CA ARG A 155 8.08 -14.06 9.08
C ARG A 155 8.42 -13.76 10.54
N ARG A 156 8.21 -12.53 11.01
CA ARG A 156 8.40 -12.14 12.41
C ARG A 156 7.19 -12.46 13.28
N LEU A 157 5.98 -12.24 12.77
CA LEU A 157 4.74 -12.57 13.47
C LEU A 157 4.47 -14.09 13.51
N TYR A 158 4.87 -14.82 12.47
CA TYR A 158 4.63 -16.26 12.28
C TYR A 158 5.91 -17.02 11.91
N PRO A 159 6.92 -17.08 12.81
CA PRO A 159 8.23 -17.65 12.49
C PRO A 159 8.15 -19.12 12.05
N ARG A 160 7.16 -19.87 12.56
CA ARG A 160 6.98 -21.31 12.31
C ARG A 160 6.30 -21.64 10.97
N SER A 161 5.68 -20.68 10.29
CA SER A 161 4.95 -20.95 9.03
C SER A 161 5.51 -20.14 7.88
N LEU A 162 6.38 -20.77 7.06
CA LEU A 162 6.80 -20.18 5.80
C LEU A 162 5.59 -20.03 4.86
N GLN A 163 4.68 -20.99 4.86
CA GLN A 163 3.47 -20.97 4.05
C GLN A 163 2.60 -19.73 4.33
N ALA A 164 2.39 -19.38 5.60
CA ALA A 164 1.65 -18.18 5.98
C ALA A 164 2.33 -16.90 5.43
N ALA A 165 3.65 -16.80 5.56
CA ALA A 165 4.39 -15.66 5.03
C ALA A 165 4.36 -15.59 3.50
N SER A 166 4.44 -16.73 2.81
CA SER A 166 4.29 -16.80 1.36
C SER A 166 2.90 -16.39 0.89
N LEU A 167 1.85 -16.77 1.62
CA LEU A 167 0.47 -16.38 1.33
C LEU A 167 0.25 -14.88 1.56
N VAL A 168 0.82 -14.30 2.62
CA VAL A 168 0.78 -12.84 2.83
C VAL A 168 1.52 -12.11 1.71
N PHE A 169 2.72 -12.57 1.34
CA PHE A 169 3.47 -12.01 0.21
C PHE A 169 2.61 -12.00 -1.05
N LEU A 170 2.06 -13.17 -1.41
CA LEU A 170 1.24 -13.34 -2.60
C LEU A 170 -0.01 -12.46 -2.52
N GLY A 171 -0.73 -12.51 -1.41
CA GLY A 171 -1.94 -11.72 -1.17
C GLY A 171 -1.69 -10.24 -1.39
N VAL A 172 -0.70 -9.66 -0.73
CA VAL A 172 -0.34 -8.24 -0.90
C VAL A 172 0.11 -7.93 -2.33
N ALA A 173 0.86 -8.83 -2.95
CA ALA A 173 1.37 -8.63 -4.30
C ALA A 173 0.27 -8.63 -5.38
N ILE A 174 -0.80 -9.39 -5.19
CA ILE A 174 -1.90 -9.55 -6.16
C ILE A 174 -3.18 -8.78 -5.81
N LEU A 175 -3.21 -8.08 -4.67
CA LEU A 175 -4.36 -7.25 -4.27
C LEU A 175 -4.79 -6.36 -5.45
N PRO A 176 -6.07 -6.42 -5.89
CA PRO A 176 -6.58 -5.61 -6.99
C PRO A 176 -6.28 -4.13 -6.81
N THR A 177 -6.47 -3.60 -5.60
CA THR A 177 -6.17 -2.20 -5.30
C THR A 177 -4.67 -1.92 -5.40
N VAL A 178 -3.79 -2.77 -4.88
CA VAL A 178 -2.33 -2.57 -5.02
C VAL A 178 -1.92 -2.57 -6.49
N ASN A 179 -2.49 -3.46 -7.30
CA ASN A 179 -2.19 -3.54 -8.73
C ASN A 179 -2.72 -2.33 -9.50
N ALA A 180 -3.98 -1.94 -9.29
CA ALA A 180 -4.58 -0.77 -9.95
C ALA A 180 -3.80 0.51 -9.62
N TYR A 181 -3.50 0.75 -8.34
CA TYR A 181 -2.74 1.93 -7.91
C TYR A 181 -1.25 1.88 -8.24
N SER A 182 -0.72 0.70 -8.60
CA SER A 182 0.62 0.62 -9.19
C SER A 182 0.66 1.14 -10.63
N MET A 183 -0.49 1.18 -11.31
CA MET A 183 -0.63 1.63 -12.70
C MET A 183 -1.06 3.10 -12.81
N PHE A 184 -1.67 3.65 -11.75
CA PHE A 184 -1.87 5.08 -11.61
C PHE A 184 -0.58 5.78 -11.15
N ILE A 185 -0.39 7.04 -11.53
CA ILE A 185 0.72 7.88 -11.02
C ILE A 185 0.25 8.58 -9.77
N LEU A 186 0.18 7.82 -8.68
CA LEU A 186 -0.32 8.27 -7.39
C LEU A 186 0.58 7.77 -6.27
N ARG A 187 0.57 8.50 -5.15
CA ARG A 187 1.38 8.21 -3.95
C ARG A 187 0.84 7.08 -3.06
N ASP A 188 -0.33 6.52 -3.35
CA ASP A 188 -1.05 5.59 -2.46
C ASP A 188 -0.24 4.32 -2.12
N VAL A 189 0.44 3.72 -3.11
CA VAL A 189 1.31 2.54 -2.89
C VAL A 189 2.54 2.90 -2.04
N LEU A 190 3.08 4.12 -2.19
CA LEU A 190 4.17 4.63 -1.35
C LEU A 190 3.71 4.83 0.09
N ILE A 191 2.52 5.40 0.31
CA ILE A 191 1.93 5.54 1.65
C ILE A 191 1.79 4.15 2.31
N ALA A 192 1.29 3.15 1.58
CA ALA A 192 1.20 1.78 2.09
C ALA A 192 2.57 1.20 2.49
N ALA A 193 3.61 1.43 1.68
CA ALA A 193 4.98 1.01 1.99
C ALA A 193 5.55 1.71 3.24
N ILE A 194 5.25 3.00 3.42
CA ILE A 194 5.64 3.78 4.61
C ILE A 194 4.98 3.23 5.86
N VAL A 195 3.65 3.02 5.83
CA VAL A 195 2.88 2.44 6.94
C VAL A 195 3.43 1.05 7.31
N MET A 196 3.68 0.21 6.31
CA MET A 196 4.26 -1.11 6.52
C MET A 196 5.67 -1.05 7.12
N SER A 197 6.49 -0.10 6.68
CA SER A 197 7.85 0.10 7.23
C SER A 197 7.82 0.48 8.71
N VAL A 198 6.89 1.37 9.11
CA VAL A 198 6.68 1.73 10.51
C VAL A 198 6.22 0.52 11.33
N ALA A 199 5.22 -0.22 10.84
CA ALA A 199 4.74 -1.43 11.51
C ALA A 199 5.88 -2.47 11.66
N LEU A 200 6.67 -2.69 10.62
CA LEU A 200 7.83 -3.58 10.68
C LEU A 200 8.86 -3.09 11.71
N GLY A 201 9.16 -1.79 11.76
CA GLY A 201 10.07 -1.22 12.75
C GLY A 201 9.62 -1.43 14.19
N LEU A 202 8.32 -1.28 14.47
CA LEU A 202 7.72 -1.48 15.79
C LEU A 202 7.73 -2.96 16.22
N PHE A 203 7.32 -3.85 15.34
CA PHE A 203 7.12 -5.27 15.67
C PHE A 203 8.38 -6.13 15.49
N ASP A 204 9.33 -5.74 14.62
CA ASP A 204 10.66 -6.37 14.48
C ASP A 204 11.76 -5.66 15.28
N ARG A 205 11.41 -4.62 16.08
CA ARG A 205 12.37 -3.82 16.87
C ARG A 205 13.46 -3.14 16.03
N ARG A 206 13.22 -2.95 14.74
CA ARG A 206 14.10 -2.19 13.84
C ARG A 206 13.71 -0.71 13.91
N HIS A 207 14.03 -0.05 15.02
CA HIS A 207 13.60 1.32 15.29
C HIS A 207 14.02 2.33 14.21
N TRP A 208 15.14 2.08 13.52
CA TRP A 208 15.56 2.89 12.39
C TRP A 208 14.53 2.90 11.25
N LEU A 209 13.82 1.78 10.99
CA LEU A 209 12.74 1.74 9.99
C LEU A 209 11.54 2.58 10.42
N THR A 210 11.25 2.64 11.73
CA THR A 210 10.21 3.53 12.26
C THR A 210 10.60 5.00 12.04
N ILE A 211 11.85 5.37 12.33
CA ILE A 211 12.34 6.74 12.13
C ILE A 211 12.29 7.13 10.65
N VAL A 212 12.85 6.30 9.76
CA VAL A 212 12.82 6.53 8.31
C VAL A 212 11.37 6.61 7.81
N GLY A 213 10.50 5.71 8.28
CA GLY A 213 9.08 5.73 7.93
C GLY A 213 8.37 7.02 8.38
N LEU A 214 8.65 7.52 9.57
CA LEU A 214 8.11 8.80 10.06
C LEU A 214 8.64 10.00 9.26
N VAL A 215 9.93 10.04 8.95
CA VAL A 215 10.52 11.09 8.11
C VAL A 215 9.88 11.09 6.72
N MET A 216 9.76 9.90 6.11
CA MET A 216 9.08 9.75 4.83
C MET A 216 7.62 10.20 4.93
N ALA A 217 6.89 9.79 5.97
CA ALA A 217 5.52 10.21 6.19
C ALA A 217 5.38 11.73 6.28
N TYR A 218 6.29 12.42 6.98
CA TYR A 218 6.28 13.89 7.10
C TYR A 218 6.37 14.57 5.72
N PHE A 219 7.29 14.11 4.88
CA PHE A 219 7.48 14.66 3.54
C PHE A 219 6.44 14.16 2.52
N THR A 220 5.85 12.99 2.73
CA THR A 220 4.78 12.47 1.87
C THR A 220 3.45 13.14 2.18
N ARG A 221 3.09 13.26 3.45
CA ARG A 221 1.77 13.71 3.90
C ARG A 221 1.75 13.96 5.42
N ILE A 222 1.60 15.21 5.84
CA ILE A 222 1.63 15.59 7.26
C ILE A 222 0.56 14.89 8.11
N GLN A 223 -0.60 14.62 7.53
CA GLN A 223 -1.70 13.90 8.20
C GLN A 223 -1.31 12.46 8.53
N LEU A 224 -0.63 11.81 7.59
CA LEU A 224 -0.09 10.46 7.79
C LEU A 224 0.98 10.47 8.88
N PHE A 225 1.83 11.49 8.92
CA PHE A 225 2.85 11.64 9.95
C PHE A 225 2.25 11.67 11.36
N PHE A 226 1.29 12.56 11.61
CA PHE A 226 0.65 12.67 12.93
C PHE A 226 -0.05 11.37 13.34
N LEU A 227 -0.75 10.71 12.41
CA LEU A 227 -1.33 9.40 12.65
C LEU A 227 -0.26 8.38 13.08
N LEU A 228 0.85 8.29 12.35
CA LEU A 228 1.90 7.32 12.63
C LEU A 228 2.63 7.62 13.94
N VAL A 229 2.87 8.90 14.28
CA VAL A 229 3.40 9.29 15.59
C VAL A 229 2.45 8.83 16.70
N GLY A 230 1.14 9.09 16.56
CA GLY A 230 0.14 8.60 17.49
C GLY A 230 0.12 7.07 17.59
N ALA A 231 0.26 6.36 16.46
CA ALA A 231 0.30 4.90 16.43
C ALA A 231 1.55 4.34 17.12
N VAL A 232 2.70 5.01 17.01
CA VAL A 232 3.93 4.69 17.73
C VAL A 232 3.75 4.92 19.23
N ALA A 233 3.14 6.05 19.63
CA ALA A 233 2.85 6.35 21.03
C ALA A 233 1.88 5.31 21.64
N LEU A 234 0.82 4.95 20.91
CA LEU A 234 -0.13 3.90 21.30
C LEU A 234 0.60 2.56 21.48
N PHE A 235 1.48 2.19 20.54
CA PHE A 235 2.26 0.95 20.65
C PHE A 235 3.13 0.92 21.91
N ALA A 236 3.82 2.01 22.21
CA ALA A 236 4.62 2.15 23.43
C ALA A 236 3.75 2.04 24.69
N ALA A 237 2.61 2.73 24.72
CA ALA A 237 1.66 2.70 25.83
C ALA A 237 1.07 1.29 26.06
N LEU A 238 0.66 0.59 24.99
CA LEU A 238 0.16 -0.78 25.06
C LEU A 238 1.21 -1.78 25.57
N ARG A 239 2.50 -1.54 25.30
CA ARG A 239 3.60 -2.34 25.89
C ARG A 239 3.81 -2.01 27.36
N PHE A 240 3.75 -0.74 27.74
CA PHE A 240 3.92 -0.30 29.12
C PHE A 240 2.81 -0.85 30.04
N VAL A 241 1.55 -0.82 29.58
CA VAL A 241 0.39 -1.29 30.35
C VAL A 241 0.46 -2.77 30.72
N ARG A 242 1.28 -3.59 30.05
CA ARG A 242 1.50 -5.00 30.43
C ARG A 242 2.05 -5.19 31.83
N ARG A 243 2.73 -4.16 32.35
CA ARG A 243 3.33 -4.18 33.69
C ARG A 243 2.28 -4.09 34.81
N PHE A 244 1.04 -3.73 34.51
CA PHE A 244 -0.01 -3.42 35.49
C PHE A 244 -0.94 -4.61 35.83
N GLY A 245 -0.51 -5.84 35.54
CA GLY A 245 -1.18 -7.08 35.97
C GLY A 245 -2.70 -7.07 35.70
N ARG A 246 -3.51 -7.13 36.78
CA ARG A 246 -4.98 -7.20 36.74
C ARG A 246 -5.66 -5.99 36.09
N TYR A 247 -5.05 -4.80 36.16
CA TYR A 247 -5.60 -3.57 35.56
C TYR A 247 -5.22 -3.41 34.07
N GLY A 248 -4.26 -4.22 33.60
CA GLY A 248 -3.76 -4.16 32.22
C GLY A 248 -4.84 -4.21 31.14
N PRO A 249 -5.84 -5.13 31.20
CA PRO A 249 -6.89 -5.20 30.19
C PRO A 249 -7.76 -3.94 30.10
N VAL A 250 -8.15 -3.38 31.24
CA VAL A 250 -8.99 -2.17 31.30
C VAL A 250 -8.22 -0.97 30.75
N LEU A 251 -6.97 -0.77 31.20
CA LEU A 251 -6.10 0.30 30.71
C LEU A 251 -5.83 0.19 29.21
N ARG A 252 -5.68 -1.02 28.66
CA ARG A 252 -5.59 -1.21 27.20
C ARG A 252 -6.86 -0.74 26.50
N GLY A 253 -8.04 -1.09 27.01
CA GLY A 253 -9.32 -0.62 26.46
C GLY A 253 -9.42 0.90 26.44
N VAL A 254 -9.05 1.55 27.56
CA VAL A 254 -9.03 3.01 27.68
C VAL A 254 -8.06 3.65 26.66
N LEU A 255 -6.85 3.12 26.52
CA LEU A 255 -5.87 3.63 25.55
C LEU A 255 -6.36 3.51 24.10
N LEU A 256 -6.97 2.38 23.75
CA LEU A 256 -7.53 2.16 22.40
C LEU A 256 -8.68 3.14 22.13
N ALA A 257 -9.58 3.33 23.10
CA ALA A 257 -10.68 4.27 23.01
C ALA A 257 -10.18 5.72 22.92
N ALA A 258 -9.22 6.10 23.77
CA ALA A 258 -8.62 7.43 23.76
C ALA A 258 -7.90 7.73 22.43
N PHE A 259 -7.23 6.74 21.83
CA PHE A 259 -6.63 6.89 20.50
C PHE A 259 -7.69 7.11 19.41
N ALA A 260 -8.78 6.34 19.44
CA ALA A 260 -9.88 6.50 18.49
C ALA A 260 -10.58 7.86 18.63
N ILE A 261 -10.91 8.25 19.87
CA ILE A 261 -11.53 9.54 20.20
C ILE A 261 -10.59 10.69 19.83
N GLY A 262 -9.31 10.60 20.19
CA GLY A 262 -8.30 11.58 19.81
C GLY A 262 -8.19 11.72 18.29
N GLY A 263 -8.21 10.61 17.55
CA GLY A 263 -8.26 10.62 16.09
C GLY A 263 -9.51 11.32 15.54
N PHE A 264 -10.65 11.23 16.22
CA PHE A 264 -11.89 11.90 15.81
C PHE A 264 -11.91 13.40 16.11
N TYR A 265 -11.37 13.83 17.25
CA TYR A 265 -11.46 15.22 17.71
C TYR A 265 -10.23 16.08 17.39
N VAL A 266 -9.03 15.48 17.32
CA VAL A 266 -7.79 16.21 17.02
C VAL A 266 -7.57 16.32 15.50
N ALA A 267 -8.01 15.32 14.73
CA ALA A 267 -7.86 15.38 13.27
C ALA A 267 -8.55 16.61 12.65
N PRO A 268 -9.78 17.01 13.00
CA PRO A 268 -10.43 18.19 12.41
C PRO A 268 -9.76 19.52 12.79
N LEU A 269 -9.15 19.59 13.98
CA LEU A 269 -8.52 20.82 14.49
C LEU A 269 -7.15 21.09 13.85
N VAL A 270 -6.47 20.03 13.39
CA VAL A 270 -5.18 20.13 12.69
C VAL A 270 -5.38 20.09 11.16
N LEU A 271 -6.51 19.54 10.70
CA LEU A 271 -6.83 19.28 9.30
C LEU A 271 -8.11 20.04 8.93
N PRO A 272 -8.00 21.29 8.44
CA PRO A 272 -9.16 21.92 7.81
C PRO A 272 -9.64 20.99 6.68
N PRO A 273 -10.94 20.70 6.57
CA PRO A 273 -11.46 19.84 5.52
C PRO A 273 -11.12 20.44 4.16
N GLU A 274 -10.27 19.77 3.39
CA GLU A 274 -9.87 20.21 2.04
C GLU A 274 -11.03 20.10 1.04
N TYR A 275 -12.05 19.30 1.37
CA TYR A 275 -13.19 19.09 0.51
C TYR A 275 -14.50 18.88 1.28
N ASP A 276 -15.50 19.69 0.96
CA ASP A 276 -16.87 19.53 1.47
C ASP A 276 -17.61 18.46 0.64
N TYR A 277 -17.53 17.19 1.07
CA TYR A 277 -18.09 16.02 0.36
C TYR A 277 -19.36 15.45 1.03
N SER A 278 -20.21 16.31 1.56
CA SER A 278 -21.49 15.93 2.19
C SER A 278 -22.56 15.35 1.23
N HIS A 279 -22.25 15.13 -0.05
CA HIS A 279 -23.26 14.87 -1.11
C HIS A 279 -23.19 13.51 -1.84
N ALA A 280 -22.50 12.50 -1.32
CA ALA A 280 -22.28 11.24 -2.04
C ALA A 280 -23.22 10.07 -1.65
N SER A 281 -24.18 10.27 -0.76
CA SER A 281 -25.17 9.24 -0.37
C SER A 281 -26.42 9.18 -1.26
N SER A 282 -26.65 10.16 -2.15
CA SER A 282 -27.89 10.27 -2.94
C SER A 282 -27.82 9.74 -4.38
N LEU A 283 -26.70 9.14 -4.81
CA LEU A 283 -26.45 8.85 -6.25
C LEU A 283 -26.08 7.40 -6.60
N LEU A 284 -26.35 6.43 -5.70
CA LEU A 284 -26.23 5.00 -6.01
C LEU A 284 -27.55 4.48 -6.59
N SER A 285 -27.80 4.69 -7.88
CA SER A 285 -28.88 3.94 -8.56
C SER A 285 -28.42 2.50 -8.80
N PHE A 286 -29.25 1.53 -8.42
CA PHE A 286 -28.98 0.09 -8.54
C PHE A 286 -28.61 -0.35 -9.98
N GLY A 287 -29.12 0.35 -11.00
CA GLY A 287 -28.76 0.11 -12.40
C GLY A 287 -27.31 0.44 -12.76
N ARG A 288 -26.77 1.57 -12.26
CA ARG A 288 -25.35 1.92 -12.48
C ARG A 288 -24.44 0.93 -11.75
N PHE A 289 -24.84 0.47 -10.56
CA PHE A 289 -24.12 -0.55 -9.80
C PHE A 289 -23.89 -1.84 -10.60
N LEU A 290 -24.91 -2.35 -11.31
CA LEU A 290 -24.79 -3.58 -12.10
C LEU A 290 -23.87 -3.44 -13.32
N VAL A 291 -23.89 -2.28 -13.99
CA VAL A 291 -23.05 -2.01 -15.18
C VAL A 291 -21.57 -1.90 -14.80
N HIS A 292 -21.27 -1.31 -13.64
CA HIS A 292 -19.88 -1.15 -13.18
C HIS A 292 -19.32 -2.38 -12.46
N LEU A 293 -20.16 -3.31 -11.98
CA LEU A 293 -19.76 -4.46 -11.17
C LEU A 293 -18.56 -5.25 -11.72
N VAL A 294 -18.63 -5.71 -12.98
CA VAL A 294 -17.58 -6.59 -13.54
C VAL A 294 -16.26 -5.85 -13.76
N PRO A 295 -16.22 -4.66 -14.38
CA PRO A 295 -14.98 -3.88 -14.49
C PRO A 295 -14.42 -3.46 -13.14
N SER A 296 -15.27 -3.08 -12.18
CA SER A 296 -14.85 -2.71 -10.83
C SER A 296 -14.24 -3.86 -10.05
N LEU A 297 -14.79 -5.07 -10.14
CA LEU A 297 -14.23 -6.27 -9.49
C LEU A 297 -12.77 -6.52 -9.91
N LEU A 298 -12.42 -6.15 -11.14
CA LEU A 298 -11.08 -6.34 -11.73
C LEU A 298 -10.20 -5.08 -11.64
N GLY A 299 -10.69 -3.97 -11.08
CA GLY A 299 -9.99 -2.69 -11.07
C GLY A 299 -9.82 -2.06 -12.46
N LEU A 300 -10.72 -2.38 -13.39
CA LEU A 300 -10.75 -1.93 -14.78
C LEU A 300 -11.77 -0.81 -15.01
N ASP A 301 -12.18 -0.09 -13.96
CA ASP A 301 -13.22 0.96 -14.03
C ASP A 301 -12.91 2.09 -15.01
N PHE A 302 -11.63 2.28 -15.30
CA PHE A 302 -11.19 3.24 -16.31
C PHE A 302 -11.71 2.91 -17.71
N LEU A 303 -12.08 1.65 -17.97
CA LEU A 303 -12.68 1.23 -19.25
C LEU A 303 -14.09 1.78 -19.48
N LEU A 304 -14.75 2.31 -18.45
CA LEU A 304 -16.13 2.77 -18.49
C LEU A 304 -16.26 4.29 -18.37
N VAL A 305 -15.18 5.03 -18.65
CA VAL A 305 -15.17 6.50 -18.60
C VAL A 305 -15.84 7.06 -19.85
N ASP A 306 -16.76 8.01 -19.68
CA ASP A 306 -17.41 8.69 -20.80
C ASP A 306 -16.35 9.40 -21.67
N PRO A 307 -16.30 9.16 -22.99
CA PRO A 307 -15.24 9.67 -23.87
C PRO A 307 -15.08 11.20 -23.85
N GLY A 308 -16.14 11.94 -23.53
CA GLY A 308 -16.14 13.41 -23.45
C GLY A 308 -15.73 14.00 -22.11
N SER A 309 -15.40 13.17 -21.11
CA SER A 309 -14.93 13.62 -19.80
C SER A 309 -13.64 12.89 -19.42
N LEU A 310 -12.56 13.63 -19.17
CA LEU A 310 -11.29 13.06 -18.68
C LEU A 310 -11.36 12.57 -17.22
N GLU A 311 -12.54 12.67 -16.60
CA GLU A 311 -12.77 12.36 -15.19
C GLU A 311 -14.03 11.49 -15.02
N LEU A 312 -13.94 10.43 -14.22
CA LEU A 312 -15.13 9.77 -13.72
C LEU A 312 -15.93 10.74 -12.83
N GLY A 313 -17.23 10.85 -13.10
CA GLY A 313 -18.16 11.49 -12.17
C GLY A 313 -18.00 10.92 -10.76
N ARG A 314 -18.04 11.79 -9.73
CA ARG A 314 -17.76 11.45 -8.33
C ARG A 314 -18.52 10.22 -7.83
N SER A 315 -19.78 10.07 -8.22
CA SER A 315 -20.62 8.91 -7.90
C SER A 315 -20.12 7.60 -8.50
N THR A 316 -19.63 7.65 -9.74
CA THR A 316 -19.10 6.49 -10.47
C THR A 316 -17.76 6.04 -9.88
N LEU A 317 -16.92 7.00 -9.49
CA LEU A 317 -15.65 6.74 -8.82
C LEU A 317 -15.83 6.16 -7.40
N VAL A 318 -16.87 6.57 -6.67
CA VAL A 318 -17.25 5.96 -5.38
C VAL A 318 -17.77 4.54 -5.59
N ALA A 319 -18.67 4.34 -6.57
CA ALA A 319 -19.21 3.01 -6.89
C ALA A 319 -18.10 2.05 -7.31
N ALA A 320 -17.23 2.45 -8.24
CA ALA A 320 -16.05 1.72 -8.69
C ALA A 320 -15.19 1.23 -7.52
N ARG A 321 -14.89 2.13 -6.57
CA ARG A 321 -14.06 1.82 -5.40
C ARG A 321 -14.75 0.91 -4.41
N LEU A 322 -16.05 1.11 -4.14
CA LEU A 322 -16.83 0.21 -3.30
C LEU A 322 -16.94 -1.18 -3.94
N LEU A 323 -16.90 -1.30 -5.25
CA LEU A 323 -17.08 -2.57 -5.95
C LEU A 323 -15.79 -3.39 -6.11
N LEU A 324 -14.64 -2.84 -5.72
CA LEU A 324 -13.39 -3.60 -5.64
C LEU A 324 -13.52 -4.75 -4.63
N VAL A 325 -13.15 -5.97 -5.03
CA VAL A 325 -13.29 -7.18 -4.18
C VAL A 325 -12.58 -7.00 -2.84
N ASP A 326 -11.38 -6.44 -2.86
CA ASP A 326 -10.56 -6.26 -1.67
C ASP A 326 -11.08 -5.16 -0.72
N ALA A 327 -11.96 -4.26 -1.20
CA ALA A 327 -12.59 -3.24 -0.37
C ALA A 327 -13.48 -3.84 0.73
N TRP A 328 -14.11 -4.98 0.47
CA TRP A 328 -14.93 -5.72 1.45
C TRP A 328 -14.23 -6.96 1.97
N LEU A 329 -13.60 -7.74 1.08
CA LEU A 329 -13.01 -9.02 1.44
C LEU A 329 -11.94 -8.85 2.52
N VAL A 330 -11.04 -7.87 2.38
CA VAL A 330 -9.93 -7.72 3.31
C VAL A 330 -10.40 -7.27 4.70
N PRO A 331 -11.28 -6.25 4.85
CA PRO A 331 -11.88 -5.94 6.14
C PRO A 331 -12.70 -7.09 6.74
N LEU A 332 -13.48 -7.82 5.94
CA LEU A 332 -14.26 -8.97 6.42
C LEU A 332 -13.38 -10.10 6.95
N LEU A 333 -12.29 -10.41 6.23
CA LEU A 333 -11.29 -11.39 6.70
C LEU A 333 -10.66 -10.93 8.02
N PHE A 334 -10.33 -9.65 8.14
CA PHE A 334 -9.79 -9.06 9.37
C PHE A 334 -10.80 -9.13 10.53
N LEU A 335 -12.09 -8.84 10.32
CA LEU A 335 -13.11 -8.96 11.36
C LEU A 335 -13.39 -10.43 11.73
N GLY A 336 -13.41 -11.32 10.75
CA GLY A 336 -13.67 -12.75 10.97
C GLY A 336 -12.64 -13.41 11.89
N ILE A 337 -11.41 -12.90 11.94
CA ILE A 337 -10.35 -13.45 12.80
C ILE A 337 -10.58 -13.18 14.30
N VAL A 338 -11.50 -12.28 14.66
CA VAL A 338 -11.90 -12.02 16.07
C VAL A 338 -12.33 -13.30 16.77
N VAL A 339 -13.03 -14.20 16.08
CA VAL A 339 -13.50 -15.49 16.63
C VAL A 339 -12.32 -16.35 17.13
N HIS A 340 -11.12 -16.11 16.59
CA HIS A 340 -9.92 -16.82 16.95
C HIS A 340 -8.98 -16.04 17.88
N TYR A 341 -9.35 -14.83 18.29
CA TYR A 341 -8.52 -13.93 19.11
C TYR A 341 -7.96 -14.59 20.38
N ARG A 342 -8.79 -15.37 21.09
CA ARG A 342 -8.37 -16.08 22.32
C ARG A 342 -7.30 -17.14 22.07
N ARG A 343 -7.20 -17.68 20.85
CA ARG A 343 -6.26 -18.74 20.45
C ARG A 343 -4.96 -18.20 19.85
N MET A 344 -4.86 -16.89 19.64
CA MET A 344 -3.69 -16.25 19.05
C MET A 344 -2.51 -16.19 20.04
N GLU A 345 -1.28 -16.14 19.54
CA GLU A 345 -0.11 -15.84 20.36
C GLU A 345 -0.12 -14.37 20.82
N SER A 346 0.53 -14.04 21.96
CA SER A 346 0.45 -12.69 22.55
C SER A 346 0.87 -11.60 21.57
N GLN A 347 2.00 -11.79 20.87
CA GLN A 347 2.52 -10.84 19.89
C GLN A 347 1.53 -10.59 18.74
N TRP A 348 0.81 -11.62 18.29
CA TRP A 348 -0.19 -11.48 17.24
C TRP A 348 -1.46 -10.79 17.75
N ARG A 349 -1.92 -11.07 18.98
CA ARG A 349 -3.03 -10.32 19.59
C ARG A 349 -2.71 -8.84 19.68
N GLU A 350 -1.49 -8.50 20.06
CA GLU A 350 -1.04 -7.11 20.16
C GLU A 350 -0.98 -6.43 18.80
N PHE A 351 -0.48 -7.15 17.78
CA PHE A 351 -0.52 -6.68 16.40
C PHE A 351 -1.96 -6.44 15.94
N TYR A 352 -2.85 -7.40 16.17
CA TYR A 352 -4.26 -7.32 15.82
C TYR A 352 -4.94 -6.10 16.48
N LEU A 353 -4.79 -5.92 17.79
CA LEU A 353 -5.34 -4.77 18.52
C LEU A 353 -4.77 -3.44 18.04
N TRP A 354 -3.47 -3.39 17.77
CA TRP A 354 -2.82 -2.19 17.26
C TRP A 354 -3.33 -1.82 15.87
N VAL A 355 -3.43 -2.81 14.96
CA VAL A 355 -4.02 -2.60 13.62
C VAL A 355 -5.46 -2.14 13.72
N TRP A 356 -6.26 -2.72 14.62
CA TRP A 356 -7.65 -2.33 14.85
C TRP A 356 -7.75 -0.85 15.30
N ALA A 357 -6.93 -0.44 16.26
CA ALA A 357 -6.90 0.94 16.75
C ALA A 357 -6.43 1.95 15.69
N VAL A 358 -5.35 1.63 14.98
CA VAL A 358 -4.83 2.45 13.88
C VAL A 358 -5.88 2.59 12.80
N THR A 359 -6.61 1.53 12.49
CA THR A 359 -7.72 1.56 11.54
C THR A 359 -8.80 2.51 12.00
N ILE A 360 -9.30 2.39 13.23
CA ILE A 360 -10.37 3.27 13.72
C ILE A 360 -9.91 4.73 13.77
N GLY A 361 -8.70 5.00 14.30
CA GLY A 361 -8.16 6.37 14.33
C GLY A 361 -7.97 6.95 12.93
N TYR A 362 -7.54 6.12 11.98
CA TYR A 362 -7.43 6.49 10.57
C TYR A 362 -8.80 6.71 9.93
N MET A 363 -9.79 5.83 10.19
CA MET A 363 -11.17 5.99 9.73
C MET A 363 -11.76 7.30 10.24
N ALA A 364 -11.64 7.56 11.54
CA ALA A 364 -12.16 8.76 12.19
C ALA A 364 -11.55 10.04 11.60
N GLY A 365 -10.22 10.11 11.47
CA GLY A 365 -9.57 11.31 10.97
C GLY A 365 -9.81 11.58 9.47
N TYR A 366 -9.84 10.52 8.65
CA TYR A 366 -10.02 10.67 7.21
C TYR A 366 -11.48 10.77 6.77
N TRP A 367 -12.42 10.21 7.53
CA TRP A 367 -13.87 10.43 7.31
C TRP A 367 -14.20 11.92 7.32
N ILE A 368 -13.58 12.67 8.24
CA ILE A 368 -13.81 14.11 8.40
C ILE A 368 -13.19 14.91 7.25
N ALA A 369 -12.06 14.45 6.68
CA ALA A 369 -11.40 15.13 5.58
C ALA A 369 -11.92 14.77 4.17
N TYR A 370 -12.53 13.59 3.97
CA TYR A 370 -12.86 13.07 2.63
C TYR A 370 -14.26 12.43 2.49
N GLY A 371 -15.09 12.41 3.54
CA GLY A 371 -16.46 11.88 3.48
C GLY A 371 -16.55 10.40 3.05
N THR A 372 -17.59 10.04 2.27
CA THR A 372 -17.90 8.65 1.86
C THR A 372 -16.93 8.05 0.81
N VAL A 373 -15.99 8.84 0.26
CA VAL A 373 -14.92 8.36 -0.64
C VAL A 373 -13.83 7.59 0.14
N PHE A 374 -14.07 7.36 1.43
CA PHE A 374 -13.27 6.67 2.44
C PHE A 374 -12.64 5.34 2.01
N VAL A 375 -13.19 4.63 1.02
CA VAL A 375 -12.70 3.31 0.58
C VAL A 375 -11.26 3.35 0.01
N ARG A 376 -10.88 4.42 -0.70
CA ARG A 376 -9.49 4.64 -1.16
C ARG A 376 -8.50 4.73 0.01
N LEU A 377 -8.99 5.13 1.18
CA LEU A 377 -8.15 5.47 2.31
C LEU A 377 -7.75 4.24 3.11
N LEU A 378 -8.51 3.15 3.16
CA LEU A 378 -8.07 1.94 3.88
C LEU A 378 -7.00 1.13 3.15
N MET A 379 -6.75 1.40 1.87
CA MET A 379 -5.75 0.71 1.06
C MET A 379 -4.38 0.58 1.75
N PRO A 380 -3.79 1.63 2.36
CA PRO A 380 -2.51 1.53 3.05
C PRO A 380 -2.52 0.57 4.25
N LEU A 381 -3.70 0.21 4.76
CA LEU A 381 -3.89 -0.70 5.87
C LEU A 381 -4.22 -2.13 5.40
N TYR A 382 -4.64 -2.36 4.15
CA TYR A 382 -4.95 -3.71 3.64
C TYR A 382 -3.81 -4.72 3.81
N PRO A 383 -2.54 -4.34 3.59
CA PRO A 383 -1.43 -5.24 3.88
C PRO A 383 -1.33 -5.64 5.37
N LEU A 384 -1.69 -4.75 6.29
CA LEU A 384 -1.74 -5.03 7.74
C LEU A 384 -2.92 -5.95 8.10
N PHE A 385 -4.07 -5.77 7.43
CA PHE A 385 -5.23 -6.67 7.57
C PHE A 385 -4.89 -8.09 7.11
N LEU A 386 -4.29 -8.24 5.92
CA LEU A 386 -3.87 -9.55 5.42
C LEU A 386 -2.85 -10.20 6.34
N LEU A 387 -1.93 -9.43 6.92
CA LEU A 387 -0.99 -9.91 7.93
C LEU A 387 -1.65 -10.37 9.22
N ALA A 388 -2.83 -9.86 9.55
CA ALA A 388 -3.54 -10.19 10.78
C ALA A 388 -4.43 -11.44 10.66
N VAL A 389 -4.59 -12.04 9.47
CA VAL A 389 -5.47 -13.19 9.16
C VAL A 389 -4.78 -14.59 9.08
N PRO A 390 -3.46 -14.78 8.85
CA PRO A 390 -2.97 -15.99 8.20
C PRO A 390 -2.72 -17.21 9.11
N ALA A 391 -2.82 -17.11 10.45
CA ALA A 391 -2.33 -18.17 11.33
C ALA A 391 -3.36 -19.13 11.93
N VAL A 392 -4.67 -18.86 11.87
CA VAL A 392 -5.66 -19.81 12.42
C VAL A 392 -6.19 -20.80 11.38
N VAL A 393 -6.29 -20.39 10.11
CA VAL A 393 -6.73 -21.28 9.01
C VAL A 393 -5.78 -22.48 8.84
N LEU A 394 -4.49 -22.33 9.18
CA LEU A 394 -3.47 -23.36 8.99
C LEU A 394 -3.30 -24.33 10.18
N LYS A 395 -3.89 -24.05 11.35
CA LYS A 395 -3.78 -24.95 12.53
C LYS A 395 -4.80 -26.10 12.53
N GLY A 396 -5.68 -26.19 11.54
CA GLY A 396 -6.75 -27.18 11.44
C GLY A 396 -6.32 -28.65 11.24
N LYS A 397 -5.02 -28.98 11.14
CA LYS A 397 -4.57 -30.37 10.86
C LYS A 397 -3.51 -30.97 11.79
N SER A 398 -3.12 -30.31 12.89
CA SER A 398 -2.04 -30.82 13.77
C SER A 398 -2.52 -31.48 15.08
N ARG A 399 -3.82 -31.46 15.42
CA ARG A 399 -4.31 -32.04 16.69
C ARG A 399 -4.70 -33.53 16.63
N GLY A 400 -4.53 -34.21 15.50
CA GLY A 400 -4.95 -35.61 15.32
C GLY A 400 -3.85 -36.68 15.22
N ARG A 401 -2.56 -36.34 15.33
CA ARG A 401 -1.45 -37.30 15.10
C ARG A 401 -0.42 -37.40 16.23
N GLY A 402 -0.77 -37.01 17.45
CA GLY A 402 0.14 -37.04 18.61
C GLY A 402 -0.40 -37.77 19.83
N LYS A 403 -1.38 -38.68 19.67
CA LYS A 403 -1.93 -39.50 20.76
C LYS A 403 -2.10 -40.99 20.42
N ALA A 404 -1.54 -41.46 19.30
CA ALA A 404 -1.74 -42.83 18.83
C ALA A 404 -0.45 -43.66 18.69
N LEU A 405 0.63 -43.30 19.41
CA LEU A 405 1.91 -44.01 19.33
C LEU A 405 2.61 -44.21 20.69
N GLU A 406 1.90 -44.07 21.82
CA GLU A 406 2.44 -44.39 23.16
C GLU A 406 1.61 -45.47 23.89
N SER A 407 0.96 -46.38 23.16
CA SER A 407 0.24 -47.51 23.79
C SER A 407 0.40 -48.84 23.07
N VAL A 408 1.50 -49.06 22.36
CA VAL A 408 1.89 -50.39 21.87
C VAL A 408 3.41 -50.51 21.95
N HIS A 409 3.86 -51.39 22.86
CA HIS A 409 5.23 -51.83 23.18
C HIS A 409 5.97 -51.04 24.26
N GLY A 410 6.03 -51.68 25.44
CA GLY A 410 6.78 -51.29 26.63
C GLY A 410 6.07 -51.81 27.87
#